data_AF-A0A552ABP9-F1
#
_entry.id   AF-A0A552ABP9-F1
#
_cell.length_a   1.000
_cell.length_b   1.000
_cell.length_c   1.000
_cell.angle_alpha   90.00
_cell.angle_beta   90.00
_cell.angle_gamma   90.00
#
_symmetry.space_group_name_H-M   'P 1'
#
loop_
_entity.id
_entity.type
_entity.pdbx_description
1 polymer ?
#
loop_
_entity_poly.entity_id
_entity_poly.type
_entity_poly.pdbx_seq_one_letter_code
_entity_poly.pdbx_strand_id
1 'polypeptide(L)'
;YQKAIEFHQQSLAIKREIGDRWGEAASYNNLGSVYYSLGEYQKAIEFSQQSLAILREIGDRWCEAASYNNLGSVYYSLGEYEKAIEFHQQSLAITREIGDRWGEAASYNNLGIVYKSLGEYEKAIEFHQQSLAIKREIGDRGGEAYSYGNLGSVYYSLGEYQKAIEFHQQSLAIKREIGDRGGEANAWFNLGLTYYKLKRISEAKEAYLQSRELYQALGLAGYVQKCDDKIRQLETRKYPLIVAFFLGVVMFPLVLIGGIIVALWRLLKRWLRKA
;
A
#
# COMPACT_ATOMS: atom_id res chain seq x y z
N TYR A 1 -3.38 10.20 -20.25
CA TYR A 1 -2.01 10.70 -20.14
C TYR A 1 -1.52 11.44 -21.37
N GLN A 2 -1.58 10.87 -22.59
CA GLN A 2 -1.09 11.55 -23.81
C GLN A 2 -1.64 12.97 -24.02
N LYS A 3 -2.97 13.16 -23.96
CA LYS A 3 -3.59 14.50 -24.04
C LYS A 3 -3.13 15.46 -22.94
N ALA A 4 -2.87 14.97 -21.73
CA ALA A 4 -2.39 15.81 -20.63
C ALA A 4 -0.96 16.29 -20.89
N ILE A 5 -0.10 15.42 -21.42
CA ILE A 5 1.27 15.78 -21.84
C ILE A 5 1.20 16.88 -22.91
N GLU A 6 0.37 16.70 -23.93
CA GLU A 6 0.19 17.69 -25.01
C GLU A 6 -0.25 19.06 -24.47
N PHE A 7 -1.27 19.10 -23.59
CA PHE A 7 -1.73 20.35 -22.99
C PHE A 7 -0.66 21.00 -22.10
N HIS A 8 0.08 20.22 -21.31
CA HIS A 8 1.16 20.78 -20.48
C HIS A 8 2.35 21.26 -21.30
N GLN A 9 2.68 20.61 -22.43
CA GLN A 9 3.71 21.07 -23.35
C GLN A 9 3.31 22.36 -24.08
N GLN A 10 2.05 22.45 -24.53
CA GLN A 10 1.51 23.70 -25.09
C GLN A 10 1.51 24.83 -24.07
N SER A 11 1.07 24.54 -22.83
CA SER A 11 1.10 25.51 -21.73
C SER A 11 2.54 25.97 -21.47
N LEU A 12 3.50 25.05 -21.39
CA LEU A 12 4.92 25.36 -21.21
C LEU A 12 5.45 26.30 -22.31
N ALA A 13 5.12 26.03 -23.57
CA ALA A 13 5.53 26.87 -24.70
C ALA A 13 4.98 28.30 -24.59
N ILE A 14 3.68 28.45 -24.28
CA ILE A 14 3.04 29.76 -24.10
C ILE A 14 3.67 30.50 -22.92
N LYS A 15 3.86 29.83 -21.77
CA LYS A 15 4.43 30.43 -20.56
C LYS A 15 5.86 30.95 -20.79
N ARG A 16 6.66 30.24 -21.58
CA ARG A 16 7.97 30.70 -22.05
C ARG A 16 7.89 31.93 -22.93
N GLU A 17 6.99 31.93 -23.90
CA GLU A 17 6.83 33.04 -24.84
C GLU A 17 6.45 34.34 -24.14
N ILE A 18 5.56 34.26 -23.13
CA ILE A 18 5.13 35.43 -22.36
C ILE A 18 6.06 35.78 -21.18
N GLY A 19 7.15 35.01 -20.97
CA GLY A 19 8.10 35.23 -19.87
C GLY A 19 7.58 34.90 -18.47
N ASP A 20 6.51 34.11 -18.34
CA ASP A 20 5.97 33.68 -17.04
C ASP A 20 6.79 32.50 -16.48
N ARG A 21 7.87 32.83 -15.77
CA ARG A 21 8.79 31.87 -15.14
C ARG A 21 8.10 30.95 -14.13
N TRP A 22 7.19 31.49 -13.32
CA TRP A 22 6.45 30.69 -12.35
C TRP A 22 5.57 29.66 -13.05
N GLY A 23 4.82 30.08 -14.08
CA GLY A 23 4.00 29.20 -14.91
C GLY A 23 4.81 28.17 -15.71
N GLU A 24 6.03 28.52 -16.15
CA GLU A 24 6.97 27.59 -16.75
C GLU A 24 7.36 26.47 -15.75
N ALA A 25 7.75 26.84 -14.54
CA ALA A 25 8.10 25.89 -13.49
C ALA A 25 6.93 24.99 -13.10
N ALA A 26 5.72 25.54 -12.97
CA ALA A 26 4.51 24.77 -12.68
C ALA A 26 4.19 23.76 -13.80
N SER A 27 4.34 24.17 -15.06
CA SER A 27 4.13 23.28 -16.22
C SER A 27 5.11 22.11 -16.21
N TYR A 28 6.37 22.39 -15.87
CA TYR A 28 7.39 21.37 -15.72
C TYR A 28 7.09 20.39 -14.58
N ASN A 29 6.68 20.88 -13.42
CA ASN A 29 6.31 20.01 -12.31
C ASN A 29 5.13 19.09 -12.67
N ASN A 30 4.13 19.63 -13.38
CA ASN A 30 2.99 18.85 -13.87
C ASN A 30 3.41 17.77 -14.88
N LEU A 31 4.30 18.10 -15.83
CA LEU A 31 4.88 17.11 -16.75
C LEU A 31 5.63 16.03 -15.96
N GLY A 32 6.44 16.41 -14.97
CA GLY A 32 7.14 15.50 -14.08
C GLY A 32 6.19 14.51 -13.40
N SER A 33 5.10 15.01 -12.81
CA SER A 33 4.06 14.20 -12.16
C SER A 33 3.34 13.25 -13.15
N VAL A 34 3.10 13.70 -14.38
CA VAL A 34 2.48 12.86 -15.42
C VAL A 34 3.41 11.73 -15.84
N TYR A 35 4.69 12.02 -16.09
CA TYR A 35 5.68 11.00 -16.43
C TYR A 35 5.95 10.03 -15.27
N TYR A 36 5.94 10.51 -14.04
CA TYR A 36 5.98 9.66 -12.85
C TYR A 36 4.81 8.67 -12.82
N SER A 37 3.59 9.14 -13.10
CA SER A 37 2.38 8.30 -13.16
C SER A 37 2.40 7.27 -14.28
N LEU A 38 3.18 7.53 -15.34
CA LEU A 38 3.43 6.60 -16.45
C LEU A 38 4.56 5.60 -16.16
N GLY A 39 5.29 5.77 -15.06
CA GLY A 39 6.49 4.98 -14.75
C GLY A 39 7.73 5.41 -15.55
N GLU A 40 7.67 6.53 -16.27
CA GLU A 40 8.80 7.10 -17.01
C GLU A 40 9.65 7.98 -16.08
N TYR A 41 10.25 7.35 -15.06
CA TYR A 41 10.91 8.05 -13.95
C TYR A 41 12.06 8.97 -14.37
N GLN A 42 12.82 8.60 -15.40
CA GLN A 42 13.92 9.43 -15.89
C GLN A 42 13.42 10.78 -16.43
N LYS A 43 12.33 10.79 -17.21
CA LYS A 43 11.69 12.04 -17.66
C LYS A 43 11.07 12.80 -16.51
N ALA A 44 10.50 12.10 -15.53
CA ALA A 44 9.95 12.72 -14.33
C ALA A 44 11.03 13.52 -13.56
N ILE A 45 12.24 12.95 -13.43
CA ILE A 45 13.40 13.62 -12.83
C ILE A 45 13.80 14.84 -13.66
N GLU A 46 13.96 14.70 -14.97
CA GLU A 46 14.38 15.80 -15.85
C GLU A 46 13.46 17.02 -15.74
N PHE A 47 12.14 16.80 -15.83
CA PHE A 47 11.17 17.88 -15.72
C PHE A 47 11.11 18.46 -14.30
N SER A 48 11.21 17.63 -13.26
CA SER A 48 11.22 18.12 -11.88
C SER A 48 12.47 18.95 -11.58
N GLN A 49 13.64 18.58 -12.13
CA GLN A 49 14.87 19.36 -12.02
C GLN A 49 14.80 20.69 -12.77
N GLN A 50 14.19 20.71 -13.96
CA GLN A 50 13.95 21.95 -14.71
C GLN A 50 13.02 22.90 -13.93
N SER A 51 11.93 22.37 -13.35
CA SER A 51 11.06 23.14 -12.46
C SER A 51 11.84 23.70 -11.27
N LEU A 52 12.59 22.84 -10.56
CA LEU A 52 13.37 23.22 -9.38
C LEU A 52 14.38 24.34 -9.68
N ALA A 53 15.07 24.28 -10.81
CA ALA A 53 16.04 25.31 -11.21
C ALA A 53 15.38 26.69 -11.35
N ILE A 54 14.20 26.74 -11.98
CA ILE A 54 13.45 27.99 -12.16
C ILE A 54 12.91 28.50 -10.82
N LEU A 55 12.38 27.62 -9.97
CA LEU A 55 11.84 27.99 -8.66
C LEU A 55 12.91 28.59 -7.75
N ARG A 56 14.13 28.04 -7.78
CA ARG A 56 15.29 28.61 -7.10
C ARG A 56 15.67 30.00 -7.66
N GLU A 57 15.64 30.16 -8.98
CA GLU A 57 15.95 31.44 -9.63
C GLU A 57 14.97 32.56 -9.23
N ILE A 58 13.67 32.25 -9.17
CA ILE A 58 12.63 33.23 -8.80
C ILE A 58 12.42 33.35 -7.28
N GLY A 59 13.08 32.51 -6.48
CA GLY A 59 12.99 32.53 -5.02
C GLY A 59 11.67 32.00 -4.43
N ASP A 60 10.91 31.18 -5.18
CA ASP A 60 9.68 30.55 -4.67
C ASP A 60 10.02 29.32 -3.84
N ARG A 61 10.28 29.56 -2.54
CA ARG A 61 10.66 28.53 -1.56
C ARG A 61 9.56 27.48 -1.35
N TRP A 62 8.29 27.88 -1.45
CA TRP A 62 7.17 26.96 -1.23
C TRP A 62 7.12 25.90 -2.33
N CYS A 63 7.15 26.33 -3.59
CA CYS A 63 7.20 25.41 -4.71
C CYS A 63 8.55 24.68 -4.80
N GLU A 64 9.67 25.30 -4.39
CA GLU A 64 10.98 24.63 -4.32
C GLU A 64 10.91 23.39 -3.41
N ALA A 65 10.33 23.53 -2.21
CA ALA A 65 10.13 22.41 -1.29
C ALA A 65 9.25 21.30 -1.89
N ALA A 66 8.18 21.67 -2.59
CA ALA A 66 7.29 20.71 -3.25
C ALA A 66 8.04 19.93 -4.35
N SER A 67 8.87 20.60 -5.15
CA SER A 67 9.68 19.95 -6.20
C SER A 67 10.70 18.97 -5.63
N TYR A 68 11.32 19.26 -4.48
CA TYR A 68 12.17 18.26 -3.81
C TYR A 68 11.37 17.05 -3.32
N ASN A 69 10.17 17.25 -2.76
CA ASN A 69 9.33 16.13 -2.35
C ASN A 69 8.93 15.24 -3.54
N ASN A 70 8.68 15.86 -4.70
CA ASN A 70 8.40 15.12 -5.94
C ASN A 70 9.64 14.33 -6.39
N LEU A 71 10.82 14.95 -6.43
CA LEU A 71 12.08 14.25 -6.74
C LEU A 71 12.33 13.08 -5.79
N GLY A 72 12.16 13.29 -4.48
CA GLY A 72 12.30 12.23 -3.48
C GLY A 72 11.35 11.05 -3.73
N SER A 73 10.09 11.34 -4.10
CA SER A 73 9.10 10.32 -4.45
C SER A 73 9.47 9.53 -5.72
N VAL A 74 10.07 10.21 -6.71
CA VAL A 74 10.56 9.56 -7.95
C VAL A 74 11.74 8.64 -7.63
N TYR A 75 12.72 9.10 -6.86
CA TYR A 75 13.87 8.28 -6.45
C TYR A 75 13.46 7.12 -5.54
N TYR A 76 12.47 7.31 -4.67
CA TYR A 76 11.88 6.23 -3.89
C TYR A 76 11.30 5.14 -4.81
N SER A 77 10.57 5.53 -5.86
CA SER A 77 10.00 4.57 -6.82
C SER A 77 11.05 3.84 -7.67
N LEU A 78 12.24 4.43 -7.83
CA LEU A 78 13.40 3.79 -8.44
C LEU A 78 14.15 2.85 -7.47
N GLY A 79 13.80 2.85 -6.18
CA GLY A 79 14.54 2.13 -5.14
C GLY A 79 15.85 2.80 -4.71
N GLU A 80 16.11 4.03 -5.15
CA GLU A 80 17.26 4.84 -4.77
C GLU A 80 16.97 5.59 -3.45
N TYR A 81 16.88 4.83 -2.36
CA TYR A 81 16.38 5.32 -1.07
C TYR A 81 17.25 6.43 -0.46
N GLU A 82 18.56 6.39 -0.62
CA GLU A 82 19.48 7.40 -0.08
C GLU A 82 19.24 8.76 -0.74
N LYS A 83 19.02 8.79 -2.06
CA LYS A 83 18.66 10.02 -2.78
C LYS A 83 17.27 10.50 -2.41
N ALA A 84 16.32 9.58 -2.23
CA ALA A 84 14.99 9.93 -1.75
C ALA A 84 15.05 10.64 -0.39
N ILE A 85 15.86 10.13 0.54
CA ILE A 85 16.09 10.74 1.85
C ILE A 85 16.69 12.14 1.69
N GLU A 86 17.74 12.31 0.87
CA GLU A 86 18.37 13.62 0.63
C GLU A 86 17.34 14.67 0.19
N PHE A 87 16.54 14.34 -0.82
CA PHE A 87 15.54 15.27 -1.35
C PHE A 87 14.39 15.54 -0.36
N HIS A 88 13.90 14.53 0.35
CA HIS A 88 12.88 14.76 1.39
C HIS A 88 13.42 15.59 2.57
N GLN A 89 14.70 15.44 2.92
CA GLN A 89 15.36 16.29 3.94
C GLN A 89 15.52 17.74 3.47
N GLN A 90 15.86 17.97 2.20
CA GLN A 90 15.90 19.31 1.61
C GLN A 90 14.50 19.96 1.66
N SER A 91 13.46 19.23 1.28
CA SER A 91 12.07 19.70 1.42
C SER A 91 11.70 20.01 2.87
N LEU A 92 12.07 19.13 3.81
CA LEU A 92 11.84 19.33 5.25
C LEU A 92 12.53 20.59 5.78
N ALA A 93 13.77 20.84 5.38
CA ALA A 93 14.51 22.03 5.80
C ALA A 93 13.81 23.32 5.34
N ILE A 94 13.36 23.37 4.09
CA ILE A 94 12.69 24.56 3.53
C ILE A 94 11.32 24.77 4.14
N THR A 95 10.51 23.71 4.26
CA THR A 95 9.17 23.81 4.84
C THR A 95 9.21 24.32 6.27
N ARG A 96 10.21 23.93 7.06
CA ARG A 96 10.48 24.49 8.39
C ARG A 96 10.91 25.95 8.35
N GLU A 97 11.81 26.31 7.44
CA GLU A 97 12.29 27.69 7.27
C GLU A 97 11.14 28.66 6.98
N ILE A 98 10.20 28.27 6.11
CA ILE A 98 9.07 29.12 5.70
C ILE A 98 7.82 28.95 6.57
N GLY A 99 7.85 28.06 7.58
CA GLY A 99 6.70 27.78 8.44
C GLY A 99 5.56 27.01 7.78
N ASP A 100 5.82 26.28 6.68
CA ASP A 100 4.86 25.41 6.02
C ASP A 100 4.64 24.12 6.82
N ARG A 101 3.66 24.14 7.72
CA ARG A 101 3.29 22.96 8.53
C ARG A 101 2.73 21.82 7.67
N TRP A 102 2.06 22.11 6.55
CA TRP A 102 1.53 21.07 5.66
C TRP A 102 2.66 20.35 4.95
N GLY A 103 3.59 21.10 4.35
CA GLY A 103 4.79 20.56 3.72
C GLY A 103 5.72 19.85 4.70
N GLU A 104 5.87 20.36 5.92
CA GLU A 104 6.68 19.71 6.96
C GLU A 104 6.11 18.32 7.31
N ALA A 105 4.80 18.23 7.53
CA ALA A 105 4.12 16.97 7.80
C ALA A 105 4.23 15.97 6.63
N ALA A 106 4.19 16.47 5.39
CA ALA A 106 4.34 15.65 4.19
C ALA A 106 5.76 15.10 4.05
N SER A 107 6.79 15.94 4.23
CA SER A 107 8.20 15.53 4.18
C SER A 107 8.52 14.48 5.24
N TYR A 108 8.02 14.66 6.46
CA TYR A 108 8.14 13.65 7.51
C TYR A 108 7.47 12.34 7.16
N ASN A 109 6.25 12.40 6.63
CA ASN A 109 5.57 11.19 6.21
C ASN A 109 6.37 10.43 5.14
N ASN A 110 6.92 11.14 4.15
CA ASN A 110 7.71 10.54 3.09
C ASN A 110 9.00 9.91 3.61
N LEU A 111 9.73 10.60 4.49
CA LEU A 111 10.89 10.02 5.18
C LEU A 111 10.53 8.73 5.92
N GLY A 112 9.40 8.72 6.64
CA GLY A 112 8.92 7.51 7.32
C GLY A 112 8.66 6.35 6.36
N ILE A 113 8.10 6.62 5.18
CA ILE A 113 7.91 5.61 4.13
C ILE A 113 9.27 5.07 3.65
N VAL A 114 10.25 5.93 3.37
CA VAL A 114 11.57 5.50 2.90
C VAL A 114 12.27 4.64 3.95
N TYR A 115 12.32 5.07 5.20
CA TYR A 115 12.96 4.31 6.28
C TYR A 115 12.27 2.97 6.56
N LYS A 116 10.94 2.90 6.43
CA LYS A 116 10.22 1.63 6.49
C LYS A 116 10.69 0.68 5.38
N SER A 117 10.86 1.17 4.15
CA SER A 117 11.32 0.36 3.02
C SER A 117 12.77 -0.10 3.15
N LEU A 118 13.60 0.66 3.88
CA LEU A 118 14.95 0.26 4.29
C LEU A 118 14.96 -0.76 5.46
N GLY A 119 13.82 -0.99 6.10
CA GLY A 119 13.74 -1.84 7.31
C GLY A 119 14.17 -1.14 8.61
N GLU A 120 14.42 0.16 8.56
CA GLU A 120 14.75 1.00 9.73
C GLU A 120 13.45 1.46 10.41
N TYR A 121 12.75 0.52 11.03
CA TYR A 121 11.39 0.72 11.51
C TYR A 121 11.28 1.74 12.65
N GLU A 122 12.26 1.83 13.53
CA GLU A 122 12.27 2.78 14.64
C GLU A 122 12.31 4.23 14.13
N LYS A 123 13.15 4.51 13.12
CA LYS A 123 13.17 5.83 12.45
C LYS A 123 11.87 6.10 11.72
N ALA A 124 11.32 5.09 11.05
CA ALA A 124 10.03 5.23 10.37
C ALA A 124 8.90 5.61 11.36
N ILE A 125 8.88 5.01 12.55
CA ILE A 125 7.94 5.36 13.62
C ILE A 125 8.12 6.81 14.06
N GLU A 126 9.36 7.24 14.34
CA GLU A 126 9.65 8.62 14.74
C GLU A 126 9.11 9.63 13.73
N PHE A 127 9.43 9.45 12.46
CA PHE A 127 8.99 10.36 11.40
C PHE A 127 7.47 10.34 11.19
N HIS A 128 6.81 9.17 11.25
CA HIS A 128 5.36 9.12 11.18
C HIS A 128 4.67 9.75 12.40
N GLN A 129 5.26 9.65 13.60
CA GLN A 129 4.77 10.33 14.80
C GLN A 129 4.91 11.85 14.71
N GLN A 130 6.03 12.34 14.17
CA GLN A 130 6.22 13.78 13.90
C GLN A 130 5.18 14.29 12.89
N SER A 131 4.98 13.57 11.78
CA SER A 131 3.92 13.89 10.81
C SER A 131 2.52 13.89 11.46
N LEU A 132 2.21 12.87 12.27
CA LEU A 132 0.93 12.76 12.97
C LEU A 132 0.68 13.93 13.93
N ALA A 133 1.69 14.34 14.70
CA ALA A 133 1.59 15.45 15.63
C ALA A 133 1.24 16.76 14.91
N ILE A 134 1.91 17.04 13.78
CA ILE A 134 1.64 18.24 12.99
C ILE A 134 0.24 18.18 12.37
N LYS A 135 -0.15 17.04 11.78
CA LYS A 135 -1.50 16.88 11.18
C LYS A 135 -2.63 17.11 12.18
N ARG A 136 -2.45 16.68 13.44
CA ARG A 136 -3.39 17.00 14.52
C ARG A 136 -3.42 18.49 14.83
N GLU A 137 -2.26 19.14 14.90
CA GLU A 137 -2.14 20.59 15.15
C GLU A 137 -2.87 21.43 14.10
N ILE A 138 -2.74 21.07 12.81
CA ILE A 138 -3.38 21.80 11.69
C ILE A 138 -4.82 21.34 11.41
N GLY A 139 -5.35 20.37 12.15
CA GLY A 139 -6.72 19.85 11.97
C GLY A 139 -6.92 18.96 10.72
N ASP A 140 -5.84 18.42 10.14
CA ASP A 140 -5.91 17.51 8.99
C ASP A 140 -6.32 16.09 9.44
N ARG A 141 -7.63 15.87 9.59
CA ARG A 141 -8.20 14.55 9.94
C ARG A 141 -7.86 13.48 8.91
N GLY A 142 -7.85 13.83 7.63
CA GLY A 142 -7.52 12.90 6.55
C GLY A 142 -6.08 12.42 6.63
N GLY A 143 -5.15 13.35 6.86
CA GLY A 143 -3.74 13.08 7.10
C GLY A 143 -3.48 12.34 8.40
N GLU A 144 -4.21 12.65 9.48
CA GLU A 144 -4.13 11.94 10.76
C GLU A 144 -4.42 10.44 10.56
N ALA A 145 -5.54 10.14 9.90
CA ALA A 145 -5.92 8.78 9.56
C ALA A 145 -4.85 8.07 8.73
N TYR A 146 -4.23 8.78 7.78
CA TYR A 146 -3.16 8.24 6.95
C TYR A 146 -1.90 7.93 7.76
N SER A 147 -1.49 8.83 8.67
CA SER A 147 -0.34 8.61 9.55
C SER A 147 -0.53 7.41 10.48
N TYR A 148 -1.74 7.21 11.05
CA TYR A 148 -2.04 5.99 11.80
C TYR A 148 -1.97 4.73 10.93
N GLY A 149 -2.48 4.80 9.69
CA GLY A 149 -2.37 3.69 8.74
C GLY A 149 -0.91 3.29 8.50
N ASN A 150 -0.03 4.28 8.33
CA ASN A 150 1.41 4.06 8.16
C ASN A 150 2.07 3.50 9.42
N LEU A 151 1.78 4.05 10.61
CA LEU A 151 2.26 3.50 11.88
C LEU A 151 1.82 2.03 12.05
N GLY A 152 0.55 1.72 11.81
CA GLY A 152 0.05 0.34 11.85
C GLY A 152 0.79 -0.57 10.87
N SER A 153 1.11 -0.06 9.67
CA SER A 153 1.89 -0.79 8.68
C SER A 153 3.35 -1.02 9.11
N VAL A 154 3.98 -0.08 9.79
CA VAL A 154 5.34 -0.25 10.35
C VAL A 154 5.33 -1.28 11.48
N TYR A 155 4.39 -1.18 12.43
CA TYR A 155 4.26 -2.18 13.50
C TYR A 155 3.92 -3.58 12.98
N TYR A 156 3.14 -3.67 11.89
CA TYR A 156 2.90 -4.93 11.22
C TYR A 156 4.20 -5.54 10.67
N SER A 157 5.06 -4.72 10.04
CA SER A 157 6.37 -5.18 9.54
C SER A 157 7.32 -5.59 10.67
N LEU A 158 7.26 -4.92 11.83
CA LEU A 158 7.99 -5.31 13.05
C LEU A 158 7.49 -6.61 13.69
N GLY A 159 6.32 -7.11 13.29
CA GLY A 159 5.66 -8.27 13.93
C GLY A 159 4.92 -7.93 15.22
N GLU A 160 4.84 -6.64 15.60
CA GLU A 160 4.04 -6.15 16.72
C GLU A 160 2.57 -5.99 16.34
N TYR A 161 1.94 -7.12 15.96
CA TYR A 161 0.62 -7.13 15.34
C TYR A 161 -0.49 -6.53 16.23
N GLN A 162 -0.36 -6.60 17.55
CA GLN A 162 -1.36 -6.00 18.45
C GLN A 162 -1.36 -4.47 18.37
N LYS A 163 -0.18 -3.83 18.38
CA LYS A 163 -0.07 -2.37 18.15
C LYS A 163 -0.50 -1.99 16.74
N ALA A 164 -0.20 -2.83 15.74
CA ALA A 164 -0.66 -2.60 14.38
C ALA A 164 -2.20 -2.55 14.29
N ILE A 165 -2.91 -3.43 15.02
CA ILE A 165 -4.37 -3.39 15.11
C ILE A 165 -4.86 -2.07 15.71
N GLU A 166 -4.27 -1.64 16.83
CA GLU A 166 -4.66 -0.39 17.50
C GLU A 166 -4.56 0.82 16.56
N PHE A 167 -3.44 0.95 15.84
CA PHE A 167 -3.25 2.03 14.89
C PHE A 167 -4.16 1.90 13.65
N HIS A 168 -4.36 0.70 13.11
CA HIS A 168 -5.30 0.50 12.00
C HIS A 168 -6.75 0.78 12.41
N GLN A 169 -7.15 0.50 13.65
CA GLN A 169 -8.48 0.86 14.18
C GLN A 169 -8.64 2.37 14.33
N GLN A 170 -7.62 3.09 14.81
CA GLN A 170 -7.63 4.56 14.86
C GLN A 170 -7.76 5.16 13.46
N SER A 171 -7.00 4.65 12.48
CA SER A 171 -7.13 5.04 11.08
C SER A 171 -8.56 4.80 10.56
N LEU A 172 -9.08 3.58 10.75
CA LEU A 172 -10.43 3.19 10.33
C LEU A 172 -11.52 4.10 10.90
N ALA A 173 -11.45 4.41 12.20
CA ALA A 173 -12.44 5.25 12.86
C ALA A 173 -12.51 6.65 12.23
N ILE A 174 -11.36 7.26 11.95
CA ILE A 174 -11.31 8.59 11.32
C ILE A 174 -11.74 8.52 9.86
N LYS A 175 -11.34 7.49 9.10
CA LYS A 175 -11.77 7.31 7.71
C LYS A 175 -13.29 7.20 7.59
N ARG A 176 -13.95 6.52 8.54
CA ARG A 176 -15.41 6.48 8.66
C ARG A 176 -16.01 7.84 8.96
N GLU A 177 -15.46 8.55 9.95
CA GLU A 177 -15.93 9.88 10.36
C GLU A 177 -15.92 10.88 9.21
N ILE A 178 -14.86 10.90 8.40
CA ILE A 178 -14.72 11.83 7.26
C ILE A 178 -15.37 11.34 5.97
N GLY A 179 -15.98 10.14 5.97
CA GLY A 179 -16.62 9.56 4.79
C GLY A 179 -15.65 9.05 3.70
N ASP A 180 -14.37 8.84 4.01
CA ASP A 180 -13.40 8.26 3.07
C ASP A 180 -13.58 6.74 2.96
N ARG A 181 -14.53 6.33 2.13
CA ARG A 181 -14.89 4.92 1.92
C ARG A 181 -13.75 4.08 1.35
N GLY A 182 -12.89 4.67 0.51
CA GLY A 182 -11.73 3.99 -0.05
C GLY A 182 -10.67 3.74 1.01
N GLY A 183 -10.39 4.74 1.83
CA GLY A 183 -9.52 4.63 3.01
C GLY A 183 -10.07 3.64 4.04
N GLU A 184 -11.38 3.64 4.28
CA GLU A 184 -12.04 2.67 5.16
C GLU A 184 -11.82 1.23 4.66
N ALA A 185 -12.00 0.98 3.35
CA ALA A 185 -11.80 -0.33 2.75
C ALA A 185 -10.35 -0.82 2.91
N ASN A 186 -9.38 0.07 2.69
CA ASN A 186 -7.95 -0.20 2.88
C ASN A 186 -7.62 -0.53 4.36
N ALA A 187 -8.19 0.22 5.30
CA ALA A 187 -7.97 -0.01 6.73
C ALA A 187 -8.51 -1.36 7.18
N TRP A 188 -9.71 -1.73 6.72
CA TRP A 188 -10.27 -3.08 6.94
C TRP A 188 -9.40 -4.18 6.34
N PHE A 189 -8.88 -3.99 5.11
CA PHE A 189 -7.99 -4.96 4.49
C PHE A 189 -6.73 -5.19 5.34
N ASN A 190 -6.11 -4.11 5.82
CA ASN A 190 -4.91 -4.18 6.66
C ASN A 190 -5.19 -4.81 8.04
N LEU A 191 -6.36 -4.55 8.63
CA LEU A 191 -6.82 -5.28 9.82
C LEU A 191 -6.94 -6.78 9.54
N GLY A 192 -7.52 -7.17 8.40
CA GLY A 192 -7.62 -8.57 8.00
C GLY A 192 -6.26 -9.25 7.87
N LEU A 193 -5.29 -8.57 7.24
CA LEU A 193 -3.90 -9.04 7.16
C LEU A 193 -3.28 -9.25 8.56
N THR A 194 -3.53 -8.30 9.46
CA THR A 194 -2.94 -8.29 10.81
C THR A 194 -3.57 -9.36 11.71
N TYR A 195 -4.90 -9.49 11.71
CA TYR A 195 -5.60 -10.57 12.42
C TYR A 195 -5.16 -11.95 11.92
N TYR A 196 -4.95 -12.10 10.61
CA TYR A 196 -4.45 -13.35 10.04
C TYR A 196 -3.08 -13.73 10.61
N LYS A 197 -2.16 -12.77 10.78
CA LYS A 197 -0.84 -13.02 11.39
C LYS A 197 -0.94 -13.49 12.85
N LEU A 198 -1.93 -13.00 13.60
CA LEU A 198 -2.25 -13.45 14.95
C LEU A 198 -3.05 -14.76 14.99
N LYS A 199 -3.32 -15.41 13.85
CA LYS A 199 -4.18 -16.60 13.73
C LYS A 199 -5.62 -16.36 14.22
N ARG A 200 -6.07 -15.10 14.26
CA ARG A 200 -7.45 -14.68 14.56
C ARG A 200 -8.30 -14.82 13.30
N ILE A 201 -8.54 -16.07 12.88
CA ILE A 201 -9.08 -16.38 11.53
C ILE A 201 -10.49 -15.80 11.30
N SER A 202 -11.36 -15.85 12.31
CA SER A 202 -12.74 -15.34 12.20
C SER A 202 -12.74 -13.83 11.95
N GLU A 203 -11.98 -13.08 12.74
CA GLU A 203 -11.87 -11.62 12.64
C GLU A 203 -11.15 -11.19 11.36
N ALA A 204 -10.15 -11.97 10.92
CA ALA A 204 -9.52 -11.75 9.63
C ALA A 204 -10.52 -11.87 8.48
N LYS A 205 -11.37 -12.91 8.51
CA LYS A 205 -12.42 -13.12 7.49
C LYS A 205 -13.43 -11.98 7.49
N GLU A 206 -13.90 -11.58 8.66
CA GLU A 206 -14.84 -10.46 8.80
C GLU A 206 -14.26 -9.16 8.25
N ALA A 207 -13.02 -8.83 8.62
CA ALA A 207 -12.34 -7.65 8.12
C ALA A 207 -12.19 -7.65 6.59
N TYR A 208 -11.85 -8.79 5.98
CA TYR A 208 -11.81 -8.89 4.51
C TYR A 208 -13.20 -8.76 3.86
N LEU A 209 -14.26 -9.25 4.49
CA LEU A 209 -15.63 -9.09 3.98
C LEU A 209 -16.05 -7.61 4.00
N GLN A 210 -15.80 -6.90 5.10
CA GLN A 210 -16.06 -5.47 5.22
C GLN A 210 -15.29 -4.66 4.16
N SER A 211 -13.99 -4.96 3.99
CA SER A 211 -13.16 -4.36 2.93
C SER A 211 -13.74 -4.60 1.53
N ARG A 212 -14.14 -5.85 1.25
CA ARG A 212 -14.71 -6.26 -0.04
C ARG A 212 -16.00 -5.51 -0.37
N GLU A 213 -16.93 -5.41 0.59
CA GLU A 213 -18.21 -4.72 0.40
C GLU A 213 -18.00 -3.24 0.04
N LEU A 214 -17.04 -2.58 0.70
CA LEU A 214 -16.68 -1.20 0.40
C LEU A 214 -16.06 -1.05 -1.00
N TYR A 215 -15.10 -1.91 -1.37
CA TYR A 215 -14.53 -1.88 -2.73
C TYR A 215 -15.56 -2.19 -3.81
N GLN A 216 -16.50 -3.11 -3.54
CA GLN A 216 -17.58 -3.44 -4.45
C GLN A 216 -18.51 -2.23 -4.66
N ALA A 217 -18.88 -1.53 -3.58
CA ALA A 217 -19.67 -0.31 -3.66
C ALA A 217 -18.95 0.82 -4.44
N LEU A 218 -17.61 0.82 -4.44
CA LEU A 218 -16.78 1.77 -5.20
C LEU A 218 -16.50 1.33 -6.66
N GLY A 219 -16.98 0.15 -7.09
CA GLY A 219 -16.71 -0.38 -8.43
C GLY A 219 -15.25 -0.83 -8.64
N LEU A 220 -14.50 -1.04 -7.57
CA LEU A 220 -13.07 -1.35 -7.60
C LEU A 220 -12.82 -2.87 -7.69
N ALA A 221 -13.21 -3.48 -8.80
CA ALA A 221 -13.21 -4.94 -9.00
C ALA A 221 -11.85 -5.63 -8.71
N GLY A 222 -10.73 -4.99 -9.04
CA GLY A 222 -9.40 -5.53 -8.74
C GLY A 222 -9.12 -5.68 -7.25
N TYR A 223 -9.66 -4.78 -6.42
CA TYR A 223 -9.52 -4.86 -4.95
C TYR A 223 -10.53 -5.84 -4.34
N VAL A 224 -11.72 -5.97 -4.92
CA VAL A 224 -12.69 -7.02 -4.56
C VAL A 224 -12.06 -8.40 -4.73
N GLN A 225 -11.43 -8.65 -5.90
CA GLN A 225 -10.74 -9.91 -6.17
C GLN A 225 -9.63 -10.21 -5.15
N LYS A 226 -8.83 -9.21 -4.78
CA LYS A 226 -7.80 -9.36 -3.74
C LYS A 226 -8.40 -9.80 -2.40
N CYS A 227 -9.56 -9.27 -2.03
CA CYS A 227 -10.26 -9.68 -0.80
C CYS A 227 -10.77 -11.12 -0.91
N ASP A 228 -11.38 -11.50 -2.04
CA ASP A 228 -11.87 -12.85 -2.28
C ASP A 228 -10.74 -13.90 -2.25
N ASP A 229 -9.58 -13.58 -2.81
CA ASP A 229 -8.42 -14.46 -2.77
C ASP A 229 -7.94 -14.68 -1.33
N LYS A 230 -7.93 -13.63 -0.49
CA LYS A 230 -7.60 -13.75 0.94
C LYS A 230 -8.63 -14.56 1.71
N ILE A 231 -9.93 -14.34 1.46
CA ILE A 231 -11.02 -15.10 2.10
C ILE A 231 -10.90 -16.60 1.73
N ARG A 232 -10.68 -16.93 0.46
CA ARG A 232 -10.47 -18.30 -0.02
C ARG A 232 -9.25 -18.96 0.64
N GLN A 233 -8.18 -18.20 0.84
CA GLN A 233 -6.98 -18.67 1.56
C GLN A 233 -7.29 -19.07 3.01
N LEU A 234 -8.19 -18.37 3.70
CA LEU A 234 -8.60 -18.71 5.07
C LEU A 234 -9.43 -20.01 5.12
N GLU A 235 -10.31 -20.21 4.12
CA GLU A 235 -11.21 -21.36 4.08
C GLU A 235 -10.48 -22.67 3.73
N THR A 236 -9.57 -22.63 2.75
CA THR A 236 -8.80 -23.81 2.34
C THR A 236 -7.91 -24.36 3.44
N ARG A 237 -7.53 -23.55 4.43
CA ARG A 237 -6.71 -23.98 5.58
C ARG A 237 -7.50 -24.70 6.68
N LYS A 238 -8.83 -24.59 6.68
CA LYS A 238 -9.72 -25.23 7.68
C LYS A 238 -10.01 -26.70 7.38
N TYR A 239 -9.98 -27.09 6.10
CA TYR A 239 -10.37 -28.41 5.62
C TYR A 239 -9.26 -29.44 5.29
N PRO A 240 -7.93 -29.14 5.28
CA PRO A 240 -6.95 -30.13 4.84
C PRO A 240 -6.83 -31.27 5.86
N LEU A 241 -6.99 -30.99 7.16
CA LEU A 241 -6.98 -32.04 8.19
C LEU A 241 -8.25 -32.90 8.17
N ILE A 242 -9.42 -32.32 7.94
CA ILE A 242 -10.69 -33.07 7.94
C ILE A 242 -10.75 -33.98 6.71
N VAL A 243 -10.36 -33.48 5.54
CA VAL A 243 -10.34 -34.27 4.29
C VAL A 243 -9.23 -35.32 4.33
N ALA A 244 -8.04 -35.01 4.86
CA ALA A 244 -6.98 -36.00 5.05
C ALA A 244 -7.36 -37.08 6.09
N PHE A 245 -8.05 -36.70 7.17
CA PHE A 245 -8.55 -37.65 8.16
C PHE A 245 -9.65 -38.56 7.59
N PHE A 246 -10.62 -38.01 6.84
CA PHE A 246 -11.66 -38.81 6.17
C PHE A 246 -11.08 -39.75 5.10
N LEU A 247 -10.16 -39.28 4.26
CA LEU A 247 -9.51 -40.11 3.24
C LEU A 247 -8.56 -41.16 3.85
N GLY A 248 -7.84 -40.82 4.91
CA GLY A 248 -6.88 -41.73 5.54
C GLY A 248 -7.53 -42.81 6.43
N VAL A 249 -8.58 -42.47 7.17
CA VAL A 249 -9.20 -43.37 8.16
C VAL A 249 -10.36 -44.17 7.56
N VAL A 250 -11.16 -43.58 6.65
CA VAL A 250 -12.41 -44.22 6.18
C VAL A 250 -12.23 -44.92 4.83
N MET A 251 -11.47 -44.33 3.91
CA MET A 251 -11.32 -44.89 2.55
C MET A 251 -10.24 -45.98 2.46
N PHE A 252 -9.17 -45.90 3.26
CA PHE A 252 -8.06 -46.87 3.22
C PHE A 252 -8.47 -48.31 3.65
N PRO A 253 -9.30 -48.52 4.68
CA PRO A 253 -9.77 -49.87 5.05
C PRO A 253 -10.69 -50.51 4.01
N LEU A 254 -11.56 -49.72 3.36
CA LEU A 254 -12.54 -50.24 2.39
C LEU A 254 -11.89 -50.81 1.12
N VAL A 255 -10.83 -50.16 0.64
CA VAL A 255 -10.05 -50.64 -0.52
C VAL A 255 -9.34 -51.95 -0.19
N LEU A 256 -8.82 -52.09 1.04
CA LEU A 256 -8.14 -53.29 1.51
C LEU A 256 -9.11 -54.48 1.64
N ILE A 257 -10.30 -54.25 2.19
CA ILE A 257 -11.36 -55.26 2.30
C ILE A 257 -11.84 -55.71 0.91
N GLY A 258 -12.05 -54.77 -0.02
CA GLY A 258 -12.42 -55.09 -1.40
C GLY A 258 -11.37 -55.96 -2.12
N GLY A 259 -10.08 -55.65 -1.91
CA GLY A 259 -8.97 -56.45 -2.45
C GLY A 259 -8.95 -57.90 -1.93
N ILE A 260 -9.20 -58.09 -0.64
CA ILE A 260 -9.24 -59.43 -0.01
C ILE A 260 -10.42 -60.24 -0.55
N ILE A 261 -11.61 -59.64 -0.71
CA ILE A 261 -12.79 -60.31 -1.25
C ILE A 261 -12.55 -60.80 -2.68
N VAL A 262 -11.95 -59.96 -3.54
CA VAL A 262 -11.62 -60.33 -4.92
C VAL A 262 -10.57 -61.45 -4.97
N ALA A 263 -9.58 -61.42 -4.08
CA ALA A 263 -8.56 -62.47 -3.99
C ALA A 263 -9.17 -63.81 -3.55
N LEU A 264 -10.04 -63.80 -2.52
CA LEU A 264 -10.77 -64.98 -2.05
C LEU A 264 -11.68 -65.55 -3.14
N TRP A 265 -12.39 -64.71 -3.89
CA TRP A 265 -13.24 -65.17 -5.00
C TRP A 265 -12.43 -65.81 -6.12
N ARG A 266 -11.24 -65.28 -6.45
CA ARG A 266 -10.33 -65.88 -7.44
C ARG A 266 -9.79 -67.24 -6.98
N LEU A 267 -9.48 -67.39 -5.69
CA LEU A 267 -9.04 -68.65 -5.11
C LEU A 267 -10.18 -69.69 -5.13
N LEU A 268 -11.38 -69.30 -4.72
CA LEU A 268 -12.58 -70.15 -4.76
C LEU A 268 -12.87 -70.63 -6.19
N LYS A 269 -12.80 -69.73 -7.17
CA LYS A 269 -13.02 -70.05 -8.59
C LYS A 269 -11.93 -70.98 -9.16
N ARG A 270 -10.70 -70.89 -8.66
CA ARG A 270 -9.63 -71.84 -9.03
C ARG A 270 -9.83 -73.21 -8.41
N TRP A 271 -10.30 -73.27 -7.16
CA TRP A 271 -10.60 -74.52 -6.47
C TRP A 271 -11.76 -75.27 -7.15
N LEU A 272 -12.85 -74.58 -7.48
CA LEU A 272 -14.00 -75.13 -8.20
C LEU A 272 -13.71 -75.64 -9.62
N ARG A 273 -12.57 -75.28 -10.23
CA ARG A 273 -12.17 -75.82 -11.55
C ARG A 273 -11.28 -77.07 -11.44
N LYS A 274 -10.79 -77.38 -10.24
CA LYS A 274 -9.90 -78.52 -9.97
C LYS A 274 -10.61 -79.68 -9.25
N ALA A 275 -11.84 -79.45 -8.76
CA ALA A 275 -12.76 -80.47 -8.27
C ALA A 275 -13.70 -80.88 -9.40
#